data_AF-A0A7V5IZR8-F1
#
_entry.id   AF-A0A7V5IZR8-F1
#
_cell.length_a   1.000
_cell.length_b   1.000
_cell.length_c   1.000
_cell.angle_alpha   90.00
_cell.angle_beta   90.00
_cell.angle_gamma   90.00
#
_symmetry.space_group_name_H-M   'P 1'
#
loop_
_entity.id
_entity.type
_entity.pdbx_description
1 polymer ?
#
loop_
_entity_poly.entity_id
_entity_poly.type
_entity_poly.pdbx_seq_one_letter_code
_entity_poly.pdbx_strand_id
1 'polypeptide(L)'
;MPEKLRKIHLLVRFLLLAVFAGVLLFATDRILFPPLEGSFDFANPNALKNTLAVENDGRNLVVYIGVYSPYDRAELELALSSAPKKPSREEVSVSVRRGWRAFFSPILTAPPVENEEKKSELPFPPGSALAWRGGVYLVGDEGKISPVDEARTFSAFGYSFDAVRSTKGVDMSAFDKTRAFNILSPHPTGTIFRLEETDRRFRLTREGLVPVSPTTPAPAGEIPADMSSREEAVVCRLSKLNDRRLLCRADLRALESIGNVYRFEIRGLSPERVRRAKVVLRRKRSLEAAKEALARAKKRLLLNY
;
A
#
# COMPACT_ATOMS: atom_id res chain seq x y z
N MET A 1 -6.56 -9.00 62.24
CA MET A 1 -6.72 -9.83 61.01
C MET A 1 -5.71 -10.97 61.08
N PRO A 2 -6.11 -12.24 60.93
CA PRO A 2 -5.17 -13.38 60.94
C PRO A 2 -4.05 -13.18 59.91
N GLU A 3 -2.80 -13.52 60.25
CA GLU A 3 -1.66 -13.32 59.34
C GLU A 3 -1.86 -13.98 57.97
N LYS A 4 -2.51 -15.15 57.95
CA LYS A 4 -2.86 -15.86 56.70
C LYS A 4 -3.75 -15.01 55.79
N LEU A 5 -4.77 -14.34 56.34
CA LEU A 5 -5.67 -13.47 55.58
C LEU A 5 -4.93 -12.21 55.06
N ARG A 6 -4.00 -11.65 55.84
CA ARG A 6 -3.17 -10.51 55.39
C ARG A 6 -2.29 -10.89 54.20
N LYS A 7 -1.66 -12.07 54.22
CA LYS A 7 -0.84 -12.58 53.11
C LYS A 7 -1.67 -12.83 51.84
N ILE A 8 -2.85 -13.45 51.99
CA ILE A 8 -3.76 -13.67 50.85
C ILE A 8 -4.22 -12.35 50.25
N HIS A 9 -4.63 -11.38 51.07
CA HIS A 9 -5.06 -10.06 50.57
C HIS A 9 -3.96 -9.33 49.79
N LEU A 10 -2.72 -9.35 50.29
CA LEU A 10 -1.58 -8.75 49.59
C LEU A 10 -1.30 -9.44 48.25
N LEU A 11 -1.35 -10.79 48.21
CA LEU A 11 -1.18 -11.55 46.98
C LEU A 11 -2.27 -11.22 45.94
N VAL A 12 -3.54 -11.19 46.35
CA VAL A 12 -4.67 -10.86 45.48
C VAL A 12 -4.55 -9.43 44.96
N ARG A 13 -4.21 -8.46 45.83
CA ARG A 13 -3.99 -7.06 45.41
C ARG A 13 -2.84 -6.94 44.41
N PHE A 14 -1.73 -7.64 44.63
CA PHE A 14 -0.62 -7.67 43.69
C PHE A 14 -1.03 -8.28 42.35
N LEU A 15 -1.75 -9.40 42.37
CA LEU A 15 -2.23 -10.07 41.15
C LEU A 15 -3.20 -9.17 40.37
N LEU A 16 -4.12 -8.48 41.06
CA LEU A 16 -5.03 -7.51 40.44
C LEU A 16 -4.26 -6.35 39.78
N LEU A 17 -3.28 -5.78 40.47
CA LEU A 17 -2.44 -4.71 39.90
C LEU A 17 -1.61 -5.20 38.71
N ALA A 18 -1.07 -6.42 38.78
CA ALA A 18 -0.32 -7.02 37.69
C ALA A 18 -1.19 -7.27 36.46
N VAL A 19 -2.42 -7.77 36.65
CA VAL A 19 -3.40 -7.93 35.56
C VAL A 19 -3.77 -6.57 34.96
N PHE A 20 -4.05 -5.57 35.80
CA PHE A 20 -4.38 -4.22 35.33
C PHE A 20 -3.23 -3.60 34.51
N ALA A 21 -1.99 -3.68 35.01
CA ALA A 21 -0.80 -3.23 34.29
C ALA A 21 -0.62 -3.99 32.97
N GLY A 22 -0.84 -5.31 32.96
CA GLY A 22 -0.79 -6.13 31.74
C GLY A 22 -1.81 -5.70 30.69
N VAL A 23 -3.06 -5.44 31.11
CA VAL A 23 -4.12 -4.94 30.21
C VAL A 23 -3.77 -3.55 29.67
N LEU A 24 -3.27 -2.66 30.51
CA LEU A 24 -2.87 -1.31 30.10
C LEU A 24 -1.70 -1.34 29.11
N LEU A 25 -0.69 -2.18 29.34
CA LEU A 25 0.42 -2.37 28.42
C LEU A 25 -0.04 -2.96 27.09
N PHE A 26 -0.94 -3.95 27.11
CA PHE A 26 -1.52 -4.52 25.90
C PHE A 26 -2.34 -3.51 25.11
N ALA A 27 -3.18 -2.72 25.78
CA ALA A 27 -3.98 -1.67 25.15
C ALA A 27 -3.07 -0.58 24.55
N THR A 28 -2.06 -0.13 25.30
CA THR A 28 -1.08 0.86 24.83
C THR A 28 -0.35 0.36 23.60
N ASP A 29 0.12 -0.90 23.59
CA ASP A 29 0.75 -1.51 22.43
C ASP A 29 -0.16 -1.51 21.20
N ARG A 30 -1.43 -1.89 21.36
CA ARG A 30 -2.42 -1.92 20.27
C ARG A 30 -2.77 -0.54 19.75
N ILE A 31 -2.80 0.47 20.61
CA ILE A 31 -3.12 1.86 20.24
C ILE A 31 -1.92 2.52 19.55
N LEU A 32 -0.70 2.32 20.07
CA LEU A 32 0.51 2.94 19.52
C LEU A 32 0.99 2.24 18.24
N PHE A 33 0.80 0.93 18.14
CA PHE A 33 1.27 0.10 17.03
C PHE A 33 0.12 -0.72 16.42
N PRO A 34 -0.93 -0.08 15.90
CA PRO A 34 -2.04 -0.81 15.31
C PRO A 34 -1.54 -1.60 14.10
N PRO A 35 -1.79 -2.91 14.02
CA PRO A 35 -1.50 -3.67 12.82
C PRO A 35 -2.39 -3.16 11.68
N LEU A 36 -1.85 -3.15 10.47
CA LEU A 36 -2.68 -2.94 9.28
C LEU A 36 -3.11 -4.30 8.76
N GLU A 37 -4.42 -4.52 8.70
CA GLU A 37 -4.99 -5.77 8.22
C GLU A 37 -5.72 -5.51 6.89
N GLY A 38 -5.40 -6.31 5.89
CA GLY A 38 -6.11 -6.36 4.62
C GLY A 38 -6.65 -7.76 4.36
N SER A 39 -7.81 -7.85 3.71
CA SER A 39 -8.32 -9.15 3.24
C SER A 39 -8.99 -9.07 1.87
N PHE A 40 -8.97 -10.18 1.15
CA PHE A 40 -9.71 -10.37 -0.09
C PHE A 40 -10.43 -11.72 -0.07
N ASP A 41 -11.73 -11.70 -0.31
CA ASP A 41 -12.54 -12.91 -0.46
C ASP A 41 -12.72 -13.26 -1.94
N PHE A 42 -12.07 -14.34 -2.40
CA PHE A 42 -12.13 -14.78 -3.80
C PHE A 42 -13.49 -15.37 -4.17
N ALA A 43 -14.27 -15.81 -3.18
CA ALA A 43 -15.65 -16.25 -3.42
C ALA A 43 -16.61 -15.06 -3.63
N ASN A 44 -16.22 -13.86 -3.21
CA ASN A 44 -16.96 -12.63 -3.45
C ASN A 44 -16.02 -11.45 -3.76
N PRO A 45 -15.48 -11.36 -5.00
CA PRO A 45 -14.53 -10.31 -5.39
C PRO A 45 -15.07 -8.89 -5.23
N ASN A 46 -16.40 -8.72 -5.27
CA ASN A 46 -17.08 -7.43 -5.16
C ASN A 46 -17.48 -7.08 -3.70
N ALA A 47 -17.05 -7.87 -2.71
CA ALA A 47 -17.36 -7.59 -1.32
C ALA A 47 -16.77 -6.23 -0.89
N LEU A 48 -17.60 -5.35 -0.30
CA LEU A 48 -17.17 -4.05 0.24
C LEU A 48 -16.08 -4.17 1.34
N LYS A 49 -15.92 -5.36 1.93
CA LYS A 49 -14.90 -5.66 2.93
C LYS A 49 -13.53 -5.99 2.32
N ASN A 50 -13.42 -6.07 0.99
CA ASN A 50 -12.16 -6.30 0.32
C ASN A 50 -11.31 -5.03 0.39
N THR A 51 -10.15 -5.16 1.05
CA THR A 51 -9.21 -4.05 1.29
C THR A 51 -7.85 -4.30 0.65
N LEU A 52 -7.71 -5.41 -0.07
CA LEU A 52 -6.55 -5.73 -0.89
C LEU A 52 -6.94 -5.55 -2.36
N ALA A 53 -6.02 -5.05 -3.17
CA ALA A 53 -6.14 -5.18 -4.62
C ALA A 53 -5.54 -6.53 -5.03
N VAL A 54 -6.17 -7.22 -5.98
CA VAL A 54 -5.74 -8.53 -6.45
C VAL A 54 -5.61 -8.50 -7.96
N GLU A 55 -4.55 -9.15 -8.45
CA GLU A 55 -4.26 -9.32 -9.87
C GLU A 55 -3.87 -10.78 -10.12
N ASN A 56 -4.34 -11.30 -11.25
CA ASN A 56 -3.99 -12.63 -11.71
C ASN A 56 -3.23 -12.48 -13.02
N ASP A 57 -1.93 -12.77 -13.01
CA ASP A 57 -1.07 -12.70 -14.21
C ASP A 57 -1.18 -13.97 -15.08
N GLY A 58 -2.10 -14.89 -14.73
CA GLY A 58 -2.32 -16.18 -15.37
C GLY A 58 -1.46 -17.32 -14.79
N ARG A 59 -0.38 -17.02 -14.06
CA ARG A 59 0.52 -18.02 -13.45
C ARG A 59 0.57 -17.93 -11.93
N ASN A 60 0.51 -16.70 -11.41
CA ASN A 60 0.72 -16.36 -10.02
C ASN A 60 -0.45 -15.53 -9.51
N LEU A 61 -0.75 -15.71 -8.23
CA LEU A 61 -1.67 -14.83 -7.52
C LEU A 61 -0.88 -13.65 -6.96
N VAL A 62 -1.25 -12.43 -7.36
CA VAL A 62 -0.62 -11.20 -6.88
C VAL A 62 -1.60 -10.42 -6.02
N VAL A 63 -1.16 -10.04 -4.83
CA VAL A 63 -1.96 -9.29 -3.85
C VAL A 63 -1.21 -8.03 -3.46
N TYR A 64 -1.92 -6.90 -3.43
CA TYR A 64 -1.39 -5.60 -3.08
C TYR A 64 -2.08 -5.04 -1.83
N ILE A 65 -1.29 -4.42 -0.96
CA ILE A 65 -1.79 -3.60 0.15
C ILE A 65 -1.08 -2.25 0.14
N GLY A 66 -1.87 -1.17 0.14
CA GLY A 66 -1.38 0.19 0.25
C GLY A 66 -1.18 0.60 1.71
N VAL A 67 -0.13 1.38 1.99
CA VAL A 67 0.26 1.81 3.33
C VAL A 67 0.60 3.29 3.36
N TYR A 68 0.37 3.96 4.50
CA TYR A 68 0.81 5.37 4.68
C TYR A 68 2.24 5.49 5.23
N SER A 69 2.87 4.37 5.58
CA SER A 69 4.19 4.30 6.19
C SER A 69 4.78 2.91 6.04
N PRO A 70 6.10 2.74 6.11
CA PRO A 70 6.73 1.42 6.14
C PRO A 70 6.28 0.57 7.33
N TYR A 71 6.36 -0.74 7.12
CA TYR A 71 6.13 -1.79 8.12
C TYR A 71 7.32 -2.75 8.13
N ASP A 72 7.58 -3.35 9.28
CA ASP A 72 8.78 -4.18 9.52
C ASP A 72 8.52 -5.68 9.34
N ARG A 73 7.27 -6.11 9.44
CA ARG A 73 6.88 -7.51 9.32
C ARG A 73 5.57 -7.66 8.57
N ALA A 74 5.48 -8.69 7.75
CA ALA A 74 4.25 -9.11 7.11
C ALA A 74 3.90 -10.56 7.49
N GLU A 75 2.61 -10.80 7.67
CA GLU A 75 2.04 -12.15 7.74
C GLU A 75 1.02 -12.28 6.61
N LEU A 76 1.20 -13.26 5.73
CA LEU A 76 0.22 -13.62 4.70
C LEU A 76 -0.44 -14.94 5.09
N GLU A 77 -1.74 -14.89 5.38
CA GLU A 77 -2.59 -16.06 5.62
C GLU A 77 -3.45 -16.33 4.38
N LEU A 78 -3.37 -17.56 3.86
CA LEU A 78 -4.21 -18.02 2.76
C LEU A 78 -5.17 -19.09 3.27
N ALA A 79 -6.47 -18.85 3.15
CA ALA A 79 -7.49 -19.87 3.38
C ALA A 79 -7.83 -20.55 2.05
N LEU A 80 -7.77 -21.87 2.01
CA LEU A 80 -8.01 -22.68 0.82
C LEU A 80 -9.49 -23.04 0.66
N SER A 81 -9.96 -23.13 -0.58
CA SER A 81 -11.33 -23.54 -0.93
C SER A 81 -11.61 -25.00 -0.57
N SER A 82 -10.59 -25.86 -0.69
CA SER A 82 -10.63 -27.28 -0.33
C SER A 82 -9.30 -27.72 0.29
N ALA A 83 -9.34 -28.82 1.05
CA ALA A 83 -8.10 -29.42 1.55
C ALA A 83 -7.29 -29.94 0.35
N PRO A 84 -5.95 -29.73 0.30
CA PRO A 84 -5.13 -30.24 -0.78
C PRO A 84 -5.24 -31.77 -0.83
N LYS A 85 -5.70 -32.33 -1.96
CA LYS A 85 -5.93 -33.79 -2.12
C LYS A 85 -4.65 -34.62 -1.92
N LYS A 86 -3.47 -34.03 -2.13
CA LYS A 86 -2.13 -34.46 -1.71
C LYS A 86 -1.26 -33.18 -1.69
N PRO A 87 -0.27 -33.03 -0.79
CA PRO A 87 0.73 -31.99 -0.99
C PRO A 87 1.51 -32.37 -2.26
N SER A 88 1.22 -31.73 -3.40
CA SER A 88 2.23 -31.71 -4.46
C SER A 88 3.47 -31.12 -3.79
N ARG A 89 4.63 -31.74 -3.98
CA ARG A 89 5.92 -31.22 -3.49
C ARG A 89 6.30 -29.86 -4.11
N GLU A 90 5.39 -29.23 -4.86
CA GLU A 90 5.58 -27.87 -5.34
C GLU A 90 5.68 -26.94 -4.14
N GLU A 91 6.88 -26.43 -3.94
CA GLU A 91 7.19 -25.51 -2.86
C GLU A 91 6.48 -24.18 -3.15
N VAL A 92 5.32 -23.99 -2.51
CA VAL A 92 4.57 -22.72 -2.62
C VAL A 92 5.37 -21.64 -1.89
N SER A 93 5.90 -20.71 -2.68
CA SER A 93 6.74 -19.61 -2.21
C SER A 93 6.00 -18.29 -2.39
N VAL A 94 6.29 -17.35 -1.50
CA VAL A 94 5.75 -16.00 -1.55
C VAL A 94 6.90 -15.03 -1.58
N SER A 95 6.92 -14.18 -2.60
CA SER A 95 7.85 -13.08 -2.74
C SER A 95 7.16 -11.79 -2.34
N VAL A 96 7.75 -11.05 -1.41
CA VAL A 96 7.24 -9.77 -0.93
C VAL A 96 8.16 -8.65 -1.38
N ARG A 97 7.60 -7.66 -2.06
CA ARG A 97 8.30 -6.44 -2.50
C ARG A 97 7.62 -5.20 -1.95
N ARG A 98 8.35 -4.10 -1.88
CA ARG A 98 7.83 -2.77 -1.60
C ARG A 98 8.16 -1.85 -2.77
N GLY A 99 7.28 -0.90 -3.06
CA GLY A 99 7.49 0.03 -4.15
C GLY A 99 6.25 0.82 -4.53
N TRP A 100 6.38 1.62 -5.59
CA TRP A 100 5.23 2.12 -6.32
C TRP A 100 4.61 1.02 -7.17
N ARG A 101 3.27 0.95 -7.22
CA ARG A 101 2.59 -0.07 -8.04
C ARG A 101 3.00 -0.01 -9.50
N ALA A 102 3.25 1.20 -10.03
CA ALA A 102 3.74 1.45 -11.37
C ALA A 102 5.07 0.72 -11.68
N PHE A 103 5.96 0.60 -10.68
CA PHE A 103 7.26 -0.04 -10.84
C PHE A 103 7.19 -1.57 -10.85
N PHE A 104 6.02 -2.15 -10.58
CA PHE A 104 5.80 -3.59 -10.78
C PHE A 104 5.36 -3.92 -12.21
N SER A 105 5.02 -2.91 -13.02
CA SER A 105 4.70 -3.06 -14.45
C SER A 105 5.97 -3.23 -15.30
N PRO A 106 5.88 -3.79 -16.51
CA PRO A 106 7.04 -3.87 -17.42
C PRO A 106 7.56 -2.47 -17.78
N ILE A 107 8.88 -2.39 -18.00
CA ILE A 107 9.50 -1.22 -18.62
C ILE A 107 9.52 -1.48 -20.11
N LEU A 108 8.98 -0.55 -20.88
CA LEU A 108 8.89 -0.66 -22.34
C LEU A 108 10.17 -0.06 -22.94
N THR A 109 10.86 -0.84 -23.78
CA THR A 109 12.16 -0.47 -24.36
C THR A 109 12.03 0.45 -25.57
N ALA A 110 10.92 0.37 -26.30
CA ALA A 110 10.59 1.34 -27.32
C ALA A 110 9.72 2.43 -26.68
N PRO A 111 10.01 3.73 -26.91
CA PRO A 111 8.95 4.71 -26.76
C PRO A 111 7.77 4.21 -27.62
N PRO A 112 6.53 4.22 -27.10
CA PRO A 112 5.38 3.98 -27.95
C PRO A 112 5.55 4.93 -29.13
N VAL A 113 5.42 4.40 -30.35
CA VAL A 113 5.53 5.19 -31.59
C VAL A 113 4.84 6.52 -31.31
N GLU A 114 5.62 7.61 -31.30
CA GLU A 114 5.11 8.97 -31.22
C GLU A 114 4.28 9.18 -32.49
N ASN A 115 3.11 8.55 -32.55
CA ASN A 115 2.00 9.11 -33.29
C ASN A 115 1.78 10.42 -32.57
N GLU A 116 2.33 11.47 -33.19
CA GLU A 116 2.26 12.87 -32.81
C GLU A 116 1.16 13.07 -31.79
N GLU A 117 1.55 13.53 -30.60
CA GLU A 117 0.63 14.14 -29.65
C GLU A 117 -0.37 14.93 -30.46
N LYS A 118 -1.58 14.38 -30.63
CA LYS A 118 -2.72 15.16 -31.07
C LYS A 118 -2.89 16.12 -29.91
N LYS A 119 -2.18 17.25 -30.00
CA LYS A 119 -1.88 18.17 -28.90
C LYS A 119 -3.16 18.30 -28.12
N SER A 120 -3.18 17.64 -26.97
CA SER A 120 -4.43 17.45 -26.27
C SER A 120 -4.96 18.84 -25.99
N GLU A 121 -6.12 19.20 -26.53
CA GLU A 121 -6.75 20.50 -26.31
C GLU A 121 -7.20 20.67 -24.84
N LEU A 122 -6.84 19.72 -23.97
CA LEU A 122 -7.07 19.78 -22.54
C LEU A 122 -6.25 20.91 -21.91
N PRO A 123 -6.85 21.62 -20.94
CA PRO A 123 -6.19 22.74 -20.27
C PRO A 123 -4.99 22.33 -19.41
N PHE A 124 -4.88 21.05 -19.06
CA PHE A 124 -3.78 20.50 -18.26
C PHE A 124 -3.32 19.14 -18.81
N PRO A 125 -2.01 18.88 -18.86
CA PRO A 125 -1.48 17.60 -19.34
C PRO A 125 -1.71 16.47 -18.32
N PRO A 126 -1.73 15.19 -18.77
CA PRO A 126 -1.70 14.03 -17.89
C PRO A 126 -0.56 14.08 -16.87
N GLY A 127 -0.80 13.53 -15.67
CA GLY A 127 0.12 13.60 -14.53
C GLY A 127 0.00 14.89 -13.69
N SER A 128 -0.78 15.88 -14.13
CA SER A 128 -1.01 17.11 -13.36
C SER A 128 -1.86 16.87 -12.10
N ALA A 129 -1.57 17.61 -11.03
CA ALA A 129 -2.41 17.71 -9.84
C ALA A 129 -3.11 19.07 -9.78
N LEU A 130 -4.44 19.07 -9.59
CA LEU A 130 -5.28 20.28 -9.63
C LEU A 130 -6.03 20.49 -8.32
N ALA A 131 -6.14 21.75 -7.88
CA ALA A 131 -6.98 22.16 -6.75
C ALA A 131 -8.27 22.80 -7.23
N TRP A 132 -9.42 22.25 -6.81
CA TRP A 132 -10.73 22.81 -7.13
C TRP A 132 -11.72 22.59 -5.98
N ARG A 133 -12.42 23.66 -5.58
CA ARG A 133 -13.44 23.63 -4.50
C ARG A 133 -12.98 22.95 -3.20
N GLY A 134 -11.72 23.17 -2.82
CA GLY A 134 -11.12 22.60 -1.62
C GLY A 134 -10.66 21.14 -1.73
N GLY A 135 -10.87 20.49 -2.88
CA GLY A 135 -10.37 19.15 -3.17
C GLY A 135 -9.13 19.16 -4.08
N VAL A 136 -8.38 18.05 -4.06
CA VAL A 136 -7.28 17.78 -5.00
C VAL A 136 -7.72 16.72 -6.00
N TYR A 137 -7.31 16.89 -7.25
CA TYR A 137 -7.65 16.02 -8.37
C TYR A 137 -6.39 15.65 -9.13
N LEU A 138 -6.32 14.40 -9.61
CA LEU A 138 -5.23 13.90 -10.44
C LEU A 138 -5.71 13.72 -11.88
N VAL A 139 -4.99 14.31 -12.83
CA VAL A 139 -5.27 14.19 -14.27
C VAL A 139 -4.58 12.96 -14.82
N GLY A 140 -5.36 12.05 -15.39
CA GLY A 140 -4.87 10.88 -16.14
C GLY A 140 -4.86 11.12 -17.65
N ASP A 141 -4.53 10.09 -18.43
CA ASP A 141 -4.67 10.17 -19.88
C ASP A 141 -6.14 10.21 -20.33
N GLU A 142 -6.36 10.59 -21.59
CA GLU A 142 -7.68 10.63 -22.25
C GLU A 142 -8.70 11.51 -21.52
N GLY A 143 -8.26 12.63 -20.93
CA GLY A 143 -9.16 13.58 -20.27
C GLY A 143 -9.79 13.06 -18.98
N LYS A 144 -9.28 11.97 -18.41
CA LYS A 144 -9.79 11.44 -17.14
C LYS A 144 -9.24 12.22 -15.97
N ILE A 145 -10.09 12.45 -14.96
CA ILE A 145 -9.67 13.09 -13.71
C ILE A 145 -10.22 12.34 -12.50
N SER A 146 -9.40 12.14 -11.47
CA SER A 146 -9.79 11.42 -10.25
C SER A 146 -9.70 12.34 -9.04
N PRO A 147 -10.79 12.55 -8.26
CA PRO A 147 -10.69 13.24 -6.98
C PRO A 147 -9.86 12.40 -6.01
N VAL A 148 -8.95 13.02 -5.26
CA VAL A 148 -8.22 12.33 -4.19
C VAL A 148 -9.11 12.24 -2.95
N ASP A 149 -9.20 11.03 -2.37
CA ASP A 149 -10.06 10.79 -1.21
C ASP A 149 -9.61 11.57 0.03
N GLU A 150 -8.30 11.62 0.27
CA GLU A 150 -7.71 12.21 1.46
C GLU A 150 -6.32 12.80 1.18
N ALA A 151 -5.98 13.89 1.88
CA ALA A 151 -4.67 14.54 1.76
C ALA A 151 -3.49 13.58 2.03
N ARG A 152 -3.66 12.64 2.98
CA ARG A 152 -2.64 11.64 3.29
C ARG A 152 -2.40 10.65 2.15
N THR A 153 -3.42 10.36 1.34
CA THR A 153 -3.28 9.51 0.15
C THR A 153 -2.40 10.22 -0.85
N PHE A 154 -2.67 11.49 -1.13
CA PHE A 154 -1.87 12.29 -2.06
C PHE A 154 -0.37 12.24 -1.71
N SER A 155 -0.01 12.55 -0.47
CA SER A 155 1.39 12.49 -0.03
C SER A 155 1.96 11.07 0.02
N ALA A 156 1.16 10.07 0.39
CA ALA A 156 1.62 8.68 0.44
C ALA A 156 1.98 8.15 -0.95
N PHE A 157 1.38 8.66 -2.02
CA PHE A 157 1.75 8.33 -3.40
C PHE A 157 2.94 9.13 -3.94
N GLY A 158 3.55 9.98 -3.10
CA GLY A 158 4.73 10.78 -3.44
C GLY A 158 4.44 12.12 -4.11
N TYR A 159 3.17 12.52 -4.24
CA TYR A 159 2.83 13.84 -4.75
C TYR A 159 3.11 14.96 -3.74
N SER A 160 3.48 16.14 -4.24
CA SER A 160 3.68 17.36 -3.44
C SER A 160 2.51 18.32 -3.57
N PHE A 161 2.05 18.90 -2.45
CA PHE A 161 1.03 19.95 -2.46
C PHE A 161 1.51 21.24 -3.14
N ASP A 162 2.83 21.47 -3.15
CA ASP A 162 3.42 22.64 -3.81
C ASP A 162 3.33 22.54 -5.35
N ALA A 163 3.16 21.33 -5.87
CA ALA A 163 2.95 21.07 -7.29
C ALA A 163 1.48 21.20 -7.72
N VAL A 164 0.54 21.36 -6.77
CA VAL A 164 -0.89 21.43 -7.07
C VAL A 164 -1.25 22.79 -7.67
N ARG A 165 -1.85 22.77 -8.86
CA ARG A 165 -2.26 23.99 -9.57
C ARG A 165 -3.71 24.33 -9.28
N SER A 166 -3.99 25.56 -8.88
CA SER A 166 -5.38 26.04 -8.76
C SER A 166 -6.05 26.10 -10.12
N THR A 167 -7.31 25.67 -10.21
CA THR A 167 -8.06 25.64 -11.47
C THR A 167 -9.50 26.17 -11.31
N LYS A 168 -10.11 26.58 -12.43
CA LYS A 168 -11.49 27.10 -12.49
C LYS A 168 -12.48 26.01 -12.88
N GLY A 169 -13.77 26.26 -12.62
CA GLY A 169 -14.84 25.31 -12.97
C GLY A 169 -14.94 25.04 -14.47
N VAL A 170 -14.61 26.02 -15.32
CA VAL A 170 -14.62 25.87 -16.79
C VAL A 170 -13.57 24.85 -17.21
N ASP A 171 -12.34 24.96 -16.74
CA ASP A 171 -11.27 24.01 -17.07
C ASP A 171 -11.58 22.60 -16.56
N MET A 172 -12.20 22.50 -15.37
CA MET A 172 -12.63 21.21 -14.80
C MET A 172 -13.73 20.52 -15.60
N SER A 173 -14.49 21.26 -16.40
CA SER A 173 -15.54 20.70 -17.26
C SER A 173 -15.01 20.01 -18.52
N ALA A 174 -13.72 20.22 -18.84
CA ALA A 174 -13.04 19.55 -19.95
C ALA A 174 -12.64 18.08 -19.63
N PHE A 175 -12.82 17.64 -18.38
CA PHE A 175 -12.39 16.32 -17.93
C PHE A 175 -13.56 15.41 -17.51
N ASP A 176 -13.43 14.13 -17.84
CA ASP A 176 -14.32 13.07 -17.39
C ASP A 176 -13.93 12.60 -15.99
N LYS A 177 -14.83 12.84 -15.03
CA LYS A 177 -14.62 12.44 -13.63
C LYS A 177 -14.69 10.93 -13.49
N THR A 178 -13.71 10.38 -12.79
CA THR A 178 -13.60 8.96 -12.46
C THR A 178 -13.76 8.72 -10.96
N ARG A 179 -13.58 7.47 -10.53
CA ARG A 179 -13.65 7.09 -9.11
C ARG A 179 -12.58 7.83 -8.29
N ALA A 180 -12.86 7.99 -6.99
CA ALA A 180 -11.90 8.58 -6.09
C ALA A 180 -10.60 7.78 -6.04
N PHE A 181 -9.48 8.50 -6.10
CA PHE A 181 -8.13 7.98 -5.93
C PHE A 181 -7.87 7.77 -4.44
N ASN A 182 -7.68 6.52 -4.04
CA ASN A 182 -7.48 6.10 -2.66
C ASN A 182 -6.19 5.30 -2.49
N ILE A 183 -5.92 4.84 -1.26
CA ILE A 183 -4.69 4.11 -0.93
C ILE A 183 -4.46 2.81 -1.73
N LEU A 184 -5.49 2.26 -2.37
CA LEU A 184 -5.43 1.05 -3.20
C LEU A 184 -5.42 1.34 -4.71
N SER A 185 -5.69 2.58 -5.10
CA SER A 185 -5.67 3.00 -6.50
C SER A 185 -4.25 2.87 -7.08
N PRO A 186 -4.08 2.39 -8.32
CA PRO A 186 -2.82 2.58 -9.03
C PRO A 186 -2.65 4.07 -9.35
N HIS A 187 -1.39 4.56 -9.43
CA HIS A 187 -1.11 5.89 -9.99
C HIS A 187 -1.84 6.07 -11.33
N PRO A 188 -2.44 7.25 -11.60
CA PRO A 188 -3.06 7.52 -12.89
C PRO A 188 -2.02 7.46 -14.01
N THR A 189 -2.45 7.05 -15.21
CA THR A 189 -1.57 7.12 -16.38
C THR A 189 -1.19 8.57 -16.68
N GLY A 190 -0.06 8.79 -17.32
CA GLY A 190 0.56 10.12 -17.48
C GLY A 190 1.42 10.56 -16.30
N THR A 191 1.33 9.90 -15.14
CA THR A 191 2.21 10.17 -13.99
C THR A 191 3.68 9.99 -14.38
N ILE A 192 4.51 10.98 -14.05
CA ILE A 192 5.95 10.94 -14.27
C ILE A 192 6.67 10.62 -12.96
N PHE A 193 7.53 9.61 -13.02
CA PHE A 193 8.43 9.20 -11.96
C PHE A 193 9.86 9.62 -12.29
N ARG A 194 10.62 10.07 -11.30
CA ARG A 194 12.03 10.44 -11.42
C ARG A 194 12.86 9.55 -10.52
N LEU A 195 13.84 8.86 -11.10
CA LEU A 195 14.78 8.05 -10.34
C LEU A 195 15.76 8.95 -9.59
N GLU A 196 15.84 8.82 -8.27
CA GLU A 196 16.71 9.69 -7.45
C GLU A 196 18.21 9.53 -7.79
N GLU A 197 18.64 8.31 -8.15
CA GLU A 197 20.04 8.00 -8.41
C GLU A 197 20.56 8.49 -9.76
N THR A 198 19.70 8.49 -10.78
CA THR A 198 20.12 8.71 -12.18
C THR A 198 19.42 9.89 -12.86
N ASP A 199 18.48 10.52 -12.17
CA ASP A 199 17.59 11.57 -12.69
C ASP A 199 16.75 11.15 -13.93
N ARG A 200 16.77 9.85 -14.26
CA ARG A 200 15.98 9.30 -15.37
C ARG A 200 14.50 9.36 -15.06
N ARG A 201 13.71 9.73 -16.07
CA ARG A 201 12.27 9.88 -15.95
C ARG A 201 11.52 8.75 -16.65
N PHE A 202 10.42 8.33 -16.05
CA PHE A 202 9.50 7.35 -16.62
C PHE A 202 8.07 7.86 -16.55
N ARG A 203 7.33 7.76 -17.64
CA ARG A 203 5.90 8.03 -17.69
C ARG A 203 5.15 6.71 -17.60
N LEU A 204 4.15 6.65 -16.73
CA LEU A 204 3.24 5.51 -16.64
C LEU A 204 2.20 5.58 -17.77
N THR A 205 2.12 4.53 -18.57
CA THR A 205 1.04 4.30 -19.55
C THR A 205 0.16 3.14 -19.08
N ARG A 206 -0.79 2.70 -19.92
CA ARG A 206 -1.60 1.51 -19.64
C ARG A 206 -0.79 0.22 -19.71
N GLU A 207 0.21 0.21 -20.58
CA GLU A 207 1.03 -0.95 -20.90
C GLU A 207 2.22 -1.09 -19.97
N GLY A 208 2.71 0.01 -19.39
CA GLY A 208 3.82 -0.02 -18.44
C GLY A 208 4.53 1.32 -18.27
N LEU A 209 5.79 1.26 -17.88
CA LEU A 209 6.64 2.44 -17.74
C LEU A 209 7.40 2.69 -19.04
N VAL A 210 7.31 3.91 -19.55
CA VAL A 210 8.01 4.37 -20.76
C VAL A 210 9.06 5.40 -20.37
N PRO A 211 10.33 5.27 -20.80
CA PRO A 211 11.35 6.29 -20.59
C PRO A 211 10.94 7.63 -21.22
N VAL A 212 11.13 8.73 -20.50
CA VAL A 212 10.83 10.08 -20.99
C VAL A 212 12.14 10.75 -21.38
N SER A 213 12.13 11.51 -22.49
CA SER A 213 13.29 12.29 -22.91
C SER A 213 13.67 13.31 -21.82
N PRO A 214 14.97 13.52 -21.53
CA PRO A 214 15.41 14.56 -20.61
C PRO A 214 14.94 15.98 -21.02
N THR A 215 14.68 16.20 -22.30
CA THR A 215 14.20 17.47 -22.85
C THR A 215 12.70 17.69 -22.65
N THR A 216 11.93 16.66 -22.32
CA THR A 216 10.49 16.79 -22.07
C THR A 216 10.30 17.58 -20.76
N PRO A 217 9.58 18.73 -20.81
CA PRO A 217 9.25 19.47 -19.60
C PRO A 217 8.50 18.56 -18.64
N ALA A 218 9.02 18.45 -17.42
CA ALA A 218 8.31 17.76 -16.37
C ALA A 218 7.05 18.56 -16.00
N PRO A 219 5.84 17.97 -15.98
CA PRO A 219 4.73 18.60 -15.30
C PRO A 219 5.13 18.80 -13.84
N ALA A 220 4.70 19.91 -13.24
CA ALA A 220 4.96 20.15 -11.82
C ALA A 220 4.46 18.95 -11.01
N GLY A 221 5.35 18.29 -10.26
CA GLY A 221 4.99 17.18 -9.37
C GLY A 221 5.46 15.78 -9.78
N GLU A 222 6.68 15.65 -10.33
CA GLU A 222 7.30 14.33 -10.50
C GLU A 222 7.40 13.56 -9.19
N ILE A 223 7.19 12.25 -9.26
CA ILE A 223 7.21 11.38 -8.09
C ILE A 223 8.60 10.75 -7.95
N PRO A 224 9.30 10.90 -6.82
CA PRO A 224 10.58 10.24 -6.60
C PRO A 224 10.39 8.72 -6.58
N ALA A 225 11.29 8.00 -7.23
CA ALA A 225 11.25 6.56 -7.32
C ALA A 225 12.67 5.97 -7.30
N ASP A 226 12.74 4.66 -7.07
CA ASP A 226 13.94 3.86 -7.21
C ASP A 226 13.69 2.62 -8.06
N MET A 227 14.79 2.06 -8.57
CA MET A 227 14.76 0.78 -9.27
C MET A 227 14.82 -0.40 -8.31
N SER A 228 15.30 -0.19 -7.08
CA SER A 228 15.43 -1.25 -6.08
C SER A 228 14.09 -1.90 -5.75
N SER A 229 12.97 -1.18 -5.83
CA SER A 229 11.61 -1.73 -5.75
C SER A 229 11.31 -2.91 -6.70
N ARG A 230 12.08 -3.03 -7.80
CA ARG A 230 11.96 -4.14 -8.77
C ARG A 230 12.83 -5.35 -8.42
N GLU A 231 13.93 -5.12 -7.73
CA GLU A 231 14.99 -6.09 -7.50
C GLU A 231 14.91 -6.68 -6.10
N GLU A 232 14.67 -5.84 -5.10
CA GLU A 232 14.53 -6.22 -3.70
C GLU A 232 13.26 -7.04 -3.47
N ALA A 233 13.45 -8.25 -2.95
CA ALA A 233 12.36 -9.11 -2.56
C ALA A 233 12.75 -9.93 -1.33
N VAL A 234 11.81 -10.05 -0.39
CA VAL A 234 11.90 -10.99 0.72
C VAL A 234 11.07 -12.21 0.37
N VAL A 235 11.71 -13.37 0.32
CA VAL A 235 11.03 -14.63 0.04
C VAL A 235 10.74 -15.36 1.34
N CYS A 236 9.51 -15.83 1.48
CA CYS A 236 9.07 -16.70 2.57
C CYS A 236 8.40 -17.96 2.01
N ARG A 237 8.48 -19.05 2.76
CA ARG A 237 7.78 -20.30 2.45
C ARG A 237 6.46 -20.36 3.20
N LEU A 238 5.42 -20.84 2.54
CA LEU A 238 4.13 -21.06 3.18
C LEU A 238 4.20 -22.29 4.10
N SER A 239 3.94 -22.07 5.38
CA SER A 239 3.82 -23.11 6.39
C SER A 239 2.36 -23.47 6.61
N LYS A 240 2.07 -24.75 6.86
CA LYS A 240 0.71 -25.22 7.16
C LYS A 240 0.34 -24.77 8.57
N LEU A 241 -0.72 -23.97 8.71
CA LEU A 241 -1.32 -23.63 10.00
C LEU A 241 -2.36 -24.69 10.40
N ASN A 242 -3.17 -25.13 9.43
CA ASN A 242 -4.06 -26.29 9.53
C ASN A 242 -4.39 -26.82 8.12
N ASP A 243 -5.30 -27.79 7.98
CA ASP A 243 -5.65 -28.42 6.69
C ASP A 243 -6.12 -27.48 5.59
N ARG A 244 -6.57 -26.27 5.94
CA ARG A 244 -7.13 -25.30 4.99
C ARG A 244 -6.50 -23.92 5.12
N ARG A 245 -5.44 -23.76 5.92
CA ARG A 245 -4.79 -22.47 6.15
C ARG A 245 -3.29 -22.58 6.02
N LEU A 246 -2.73 -21.71 5.20
CA LEU A 246 -1.30 -21.54 5.02
C LEU A 246 -0.89 -20.18 5.56
N LEU A 247 0.32 -20.10 6.13
CA LEU A 247 0.88 -18.89 6.71
C LEU A 247 2.31 -18.68 6.24
N CYS A 248 2.60 -17.51 5.69
CA CYS A 248 3.96 -17.01 5.51
C CYS A 248 4.20 -15.86 6.48
N ARG A 249 5.42 -15.77 7.03
CA ARG A 249 5.92 -14.58 7.72
C ARG A 249 7.16 -14.06 7.00
N ALA A 250 7.18 -12.77 6.71
CA ALA A 250 8.31 -12.09 6.07
C ALA A 250 8.82 -10.96 6.96
N ASP A 251 10.14 -10.84 7.06
CA ASP A 251 10.81 -9.70 7.69
C ASP A 251 11.03 -8.63 6.63
N LEU A 252 10.31 -7.52 6.73
CA LEU A 252 10.30 -6.46 5.71
C LEU A 252 11.40 -5.42 5.93
N ARG A 253 12.21 -5.56 6.98
CA ARG A 253 13.28 -4.58 7.30
C ARG A 253 14.36 -4.48 6.23
N ALA A 254 14.52 -5.52 5.41
CA ALA A 254 15.46 -5.53 4.29
C ALA A 254 14.92 -4.84 3.02
N LEU A 255 13.67 -4.36 3.03
CA LEU A 255 13.07 -3.65 1.89
C LEU A 255 13.19 -2.15 2.11
N GLU A 256 14.24 -1.55 1.53
CA GLU A 256 14.53 -0.11 1.68
C GLU A 256 13.84 0.73 0.62
N SER A 257 13.39 0.11 -0.47
CA SER A 257 12.65 0.73 -1.57
C SER A 257 11.56 1.74 -1.19
N ILE A 258 11.53 2.82 -1.95
CA ILE A 258 10.59 3.93 -1.95
C ILE A 258 9.26 3.47 -2.51
N GLY A 259 8.22 3.76 -1.75
CA GLY A 259 6.84 3.54 -2.17
C GLY A 259 5.93 3.09 -1.04
N ASN A 260 4.66 3.06 -1.38
CA ASN A 260 3.56 2.88 -0.45
C ASN A 260 2.76 1.59 -0.68
N VAL A 261 3.23 0.68 -1.55
CA VAL A 261 2.56 -0.59 -1.81
C VAL A 261 3.48 -1.74 -1.46
N TYR A 262 2.94 -2.72 -0.73
CA TYR A 262 3.54 -4.05 -0.64
C TYR A 262 2.88 -4.99 -1.64
N ARG A 263 3.69 -5.63 -2.47
CA ARG A 263 3.28 -6.64 -3.46
C ARG A 263 3.64 -8.03 -2.95
N PHE A 264 2.65 -8.89 -2.82
CA PHE A 264 2.79 -10.30 -2.46
C PHE A 264 2.54 -11.13 -3.71
N GLU A 265 3.59 -11.75 -4.26
CA GLU A 265 3.50 -12.65 -5.41
C GLU A 265 3.59 -14.09 -4.92
N ILE A 266 2.50 -14.84 -5.08
CA ILE A 266 2.35 -16.22 -4.61
C ILE A 266 2.56 -17.15 -5.81
N ARG A 267 3.62 -17.96 -5.76
CA ARG A 267 3.99 -18.91 -6.81
C ARG A 267 3.65 -20.33 -6.40
N GLY A 268 3.20 -21.16 -7.35
CA GLY A 268 2.86 -22.57 -7.10
C GLY A 268 1.48 -22.78 -6.47
N LEU A 269 0.60 -21.77 -6.48
CA LEU A 269 -0.77 -21.90 -6.01
C LEU A 269 -1.72 -21.17 -6.95
N SER A 270 -2.61 -21.93 -7.60
CA SER A 270 -3.61 -21.33 -8.50
C SER A 270 -4.63 -20.50 -7.72
N PRO A 271 -5.07 -19.34 -8.24
CA PRO A 271 -6.04 -18.47 -7.59
C PRO A 271 -7.33 -19.19 -7.18
N GLU A 272 -7.81 -20.13 -7.99
CA GLU A 272 -9.06 -20.88 -7.77
C GLU A 272 -9.03 -21.77 -6.50
N ARG A 273 -7.83 -22.12 -6.04
CA ARG A 273 -7.65 -22.88 -4.80
C ARG A 273 -7.69 -22.00 -3.55
N VAL A 274 -7.58 -20.69 -3.71
CA VAL A 274 -7.56 -19.72 -2.61
C VAL A 274 -8.97 -19.17 -2.44
N ARG A 275 -9.55 -19.40 -1.27
CA ARG A 275 -10.84 -18.80 -0.88
C ARG A 275 -10.66 -17.39 -0.34
N ARG A 276 -9.62 -17.17 0.45
CA ARG A 276 -9.35 -15.87 1.08
C ARG A 276 -7.86 -15.64 1.24
N ALA A 277 -7.41 -14.43 0.93
CA ALA A 277 -6.10 -13.94 1.32
C ALA A 277 -6.27 -12.89 2.44
N LYS A 278 -5.44 -12.99 3.48
CA LYS A 278 -5.35 -11.99 4.56
C LYS A 278 -3.90 -11.58 4.73
N VAL A 279 -3.64 -10.29 4.68
CA VAL A 279 -2.33 -9.70 4.94
C VAL A 279 -2.39 -8.94 6.25
N VAL A 280 -1.41 -9.15 7.13
CA VAL A 280 -1.23 -8.39 8.37
C VAL A 280 0.16 -7.78 8.36
N LEU A 281 0.22 -6.45 8.36
CA LEU A 281 1.48 -5.70 8.48
C LEU A 281 1.66 -5.19 9.90
N ARG A 282 2.86 -5.36 10.45
CA ARG A 282 3.21 -4.94 11.82
C ARG A 282 4.46 -4.08 11.81
N ARG A 283 4.42 -3.01 12.61
CA ARG A 283 5.58 -2.16 12.85
C ARG A 283 6.44 -2.73 13.98
N LYS A 284 7.72 -2.41 13.97
CA LYS A 284 8.66 -2.67 15.05
C LYS A 284 8.26 -1.80 16.24
N ARG A 285 8.21 -2.44 17.40
CA ARG A 285 8.07 -1.74 18.67
C ARG A 285 9.40 -1.06 18.96
N SER A 286 9.44 0.26 18.84
CA SER A 286 10.60 1.08 19.22
C SER A 286 10.11 2.33 19.95
N LEU A 287 10.99 2.89 20.79
CA LEU A 287 10.71 4.13 21.50
C LEU A 287 10.44 5.29 20.52
N GLU A 288 11.18 5.35 19.42
CA GLU A 288 10.98 6.37 18.38
C GLU A 288 9.63 6.22 17.69
N ALA A 289 9.24 5.00 17.32
CA ALA A 289 7.92 4.76 16.73
C ALA A 289 6.77 5.07 17.73
N ALA A 290 6.98 4.84 19.04
CA ALA A 290 6.05 5.25 20.08
C ALA A 290 5.94 6.79 20.19
N LYS A 291 7.08 7.50 20.19
CA LYS A 291 7.11 8.98 20.22
C LYS A 291 6.37 9.56 19.03
N GLU A 292 6.62 9.05 17.83
CA GLU A 292 5.90 9.48 16.63
C GLU A 292 4.39 9.18 16.71
N ALA A 293 4.01 8.01 17.21
CA ALA A 293 2.60 7.65 17.37
C ALA A 293 1.89 8.60 18.34
N LEU A 294 2.53 8.92 19.47
CA LEU A 294 2.04 9.90 20.44
C LEU A 294 1.97 11.31 19.85
N ALA A 295 2.99 11.74 19.09
CA ALA A 295 2.98 13.04 18.42
C ALA A 295 1.82 13.16 17.42
N ARG A 296 1.56 12.11 16.64
CA ARG A 296 0.41 12.04 15.72
C ARG A 296 -0.92 12.06 16.48
N ALA A 297 -1.04 11.32 17.58
CA ALA A 297 -2.23 11.33 18.43
C ALA A 297 -2.50 12.72 19.02
N LYS A 298 -1.47 13.39 19.54
CA LYS A 298 -1.53 14.78 20.04
C LYS A 298 -2.01 15.74 18.95
N LYS A 299 -1.44 15.67 17.75
CA LYS A 299 -1.84 16.53 16.62
C LYS A 299 -3.32 16.34 16.24
N ARG A 300 -3.82 15.09 16.24
CA ARG A 300 -5.23 14.79 15.97
C ARG A 300 -6.16 15.35 17.04
N LEU A 301 -5.78 15.25 18.31
CA LEU A 301 -6.56 15.84 19.40
C LEU A 301 -6.64 17.36 19.22
N LEU A 302 -5.52 18.04 18.93
CA LEU A 302 -5.49 19.49 18.74
C LEU A 302 -6.27 19.99 17.51
N LEU A 303 -6.48 19.17 16.48
CA LEU A 303 -7.26 19.56 15.29
C LEU A 303 -8.78 19.39 15.47
N ASN A 304 -9.20 18.66 16.51
CA ASN A 304 -10.61 18.37 16.79
C ASN A 304 -11.18 19.20 17.95
N TYR A 305 -10.36 20.05 18.58
CA TYR A 305 -10.76 21.04 19.60
C TYR A 305 -10.56 22.44 19.02
#